data_AF-A0AAU1XAX8-F1
#
_entry.id   AF-A0AAU1XAX8-F1
#
_cell.length_a   1.000
_cell.length_b   1.000
_cell.length_c   1.000
_cell.angle_alpha   90.00
_cell.angle_beta   90.00
_cell.angle_gamma   90.00
#
_symmetry.space_group_name_H-M   'P 1'
#
loop_
_entity.id
_entity.type
_entity.pdbx_description
1 polymer ?
#
loop_
_entity_poly.entity_id
_entity_poly.type
_entity_poly.pdbx_seq_one_letter_code
_entity_poly.pdbx_strand_id
1 'polypeptide(L)'
;MSHGRHVTMLTEGTYPHVHGGVSTWCDQLVRGMPEVDFNVIALTGSGREPVTWDLPRNVYRHTAVPLWGPPPGRGRRSALRGKAQRRFTEIYEAFLLSLLDPAGGPARHGFSAALRELAVLARAGKLAPALRSESVLRLLMTVWTRPGLTTAAAEPTIHDALTATDLLEHALRPLGVRIPPDSVAHAVSSGLATLPALAAKHLDGVPFLLTEHGIYLRERYLGYRSAGQRWPVKALMLGFYRELNTEGYRQADLITPCNQYNRRWEERGGADSERIRTVYNGVDPHAFPEAGPEPDVPTLSWCGRIDPIKDLETLIRAYAFMREELPALRLRLFGPVPAGCEEYKLRLERLAAELGVSDGITYEGRIDQVARAYAAGHVVMLSSISEGFPFSIIEAMSCGRTTVSTDVGGVREAVGDTGLVVPPREPETMARATLALLRDDERRAELGRLARKRVVEKFTLHQSVDGFRHIYRELAGQPVLPVHAGDSWTQRLADPWYRELAADGSLW
;
A
#
# COMPACT_ATOMS: atom_id res chain seq x y z
N MET A 1 12.48 24.52 11.83
CA MET A 1 12.94 24.04 10.51
C MET A 1 13.56 22.67 10.75
N SER A 2 13.08 21.65 10.04
CA SER A 2 13.58 20.27 10.13
C SER A 2 15.02 20.22 9.62
N HIS A 3 15.90 19.42 10.25
CA HIS A 3 17.26 19.21 9.75
C HIS A 3 17.33 18.06 8.72
N GLY A 4 16.22 17.62 8.11
CA GLY A 4 16.19 16.51 7.13
C GLY A 4 16.65 15.16 7.66
N ARG A 5 17.13 15.13 8.90
CA ARG A 5 17.57 13.97 9.67
C ARG A 5 16.41 13.30 10.38
N HIS A 6 15.31 14.00 10.67
CA HIS A 6 14.17 13.40 11.38
C HIS A 6 13.01 13.12 10.42
N VAL A 7 12.61 11.86 10.31
CA VAL A 7 11.43 11.43 9.56
C VAL A 7 10.49 10.68 10.49
N THR A 8 9.21 11.05 10.47
CA THR A 8 8.16 10.33 11.18
C THR A 8 7.37 9.55 10.15
N MET A 9 7.66 8.25 10.08
CA MET A 9 6.98 7.33 9.16
C MET A 9 5.67 6.85 9.79
N LEU A 10 4.56 7.11 9.11
CA LEU A 10 3.21 6.80 9.54
C LEU A 10 2.69 5.61 8.75
N THR A 11 2.49 4.48 9.42
CA THR A 11 2.09 3.22 8.79
C THR A 11 0.70 2.80 9.28
N GLU A 12 -0.04 2.05 8.45
CA GLU A 12 -1.34 1.49 8.82
C GLU A 12 -1.34 -0.01 8.55
N GLY A 13 -1.51 -0.83 9.60
CA GLY A 13 -1.64 -2.29 9.47
C GLY A 13 -0.46 -3.01 8.80
N THR A 14 0.73 -2.40 8.79
CA THR A 14 1.92 -2.86 8.04
C THR A 14 3.16 -2.82 8.93
N TYR A 15 4.20 -2.08 8.56
CA TYR A 15 5.49 -2.05 9.26
C TYR A 15 5.36 -1.42 10.66
N PRO A 16 5.97 -1.98 11.71
CA PRO A 16 6.84 -3.17 11.73
C PRO A 16 6.12 -4.41 12.29
N HIS A 17 4.81 -4.53 12.11
CA HIS A 17 4.00 -5.58 12.73
C HIS A 17 3.63 -6.71 11.76
N VAL A 18 3.51 -6.42 10.47
CA VAL A 18 3.07 -7.38 9.45
C VAL A 18 4.11 -7.46 8.33
N HIS A 19 4.37 -8.66 7.79
CA HIS A 19 5.19 -8.82 6.58
C HIS A 19 4.35 -8.60 5.31
N GLY A 20 4.94 -7.97 4.31
CA GLY A 20 4.31 -7.70 3.01
C GLY A 20 5.08 -6.63 2.25
N GLY A 21 4.71 -6.38 0.99
CA GLY A 21 5.47 -5.49 0.10
C GLY A 21 5.65 -4.07 0.65
N VAL A 22 4.62 -3.47 1.26
CA VAL A 22 4.74 -2.14 1.90
C VAL A 22 5.70 -2.19 3.09
N SER A 23 5.66 -3.25 3.90
CA SER A 23 6.57 -3.38 5.04
C SER A 23 8.01 -3.62 4.62
N THR A 24 8.23 -4.42 3.57
CA THR A 24 9.55 -4.60 2.95
C THR A 24 10.08 -3.26 2.45
N TRP A 25 9.24 -2.47 1.77
CA TRP A 25 9.62 -1.14 1.30
C TRP A 25 9.96 -0.18 2.46
N CYS A 26 9.17 -0.17 3.54
CA CYS A 26 9.47 0.65 4.72
C CYS A 26 10.82 0.28 5.33
N ASP A 27 11.06 -1.03 5.52
CA ASP A 27 12.31 -1.54 6.08
C ASP A 27 13.51 -1.22 5.17
N GLN A 28 13.33 -1.40 3.86
CA GLN A 28 14.27 -0.99 2.82
C GLN A 28 14.70 0.45 2.92
N LEU A 29 13.72 1.32 3.11
CA LEU A 29 13.94 2.75 3.19
C LEU A 29 14.69 3.15 4.46
N VAL A 30 14.29 2.59 5.60
CA VAL A 30 14.92 2.87 6.89
C VAL A 30 16.36 2.37 6.93
N ARG A 31 16.62 1.13 6.50
CA ARG A 31 17.98 0.56 6.48
C ARG A 31 18.89 1.24 5.46
N GLY A 32 18.34 1.65 4.31
CA GLY A 32 19.09 2.35 3.26
C GLY A 32 19.52 3.77 3.61
N MET A 33 19.05 4.33 4.73
CA MET A 33 19.38 5.69 5.20
C MET A 33 19.79 5.70 6.68
N PRO A 34 20.93 5.10 7.05
CA PRO A 34 21.42 5.09 8.43
C PRO A 34 21.68 6.51 9.00
N GLU A 35 21.83 7.51 8.13
CA GLU A 35 21.99 8.92 8.48
C GLU A 35 20.68 9.67 8.78
N VAL A 36 19.53 9.02 8.57
CA VAL A 36 18.18 9.56 8.86
C VAL A 36 17.62 8.83 10.08
N ASP A 37 17.28 9.59 11.11
CA ASP A 37 16.61 9.18 12.33
C ASP A 37 15.09 9.05 12.10
N PHE A 38 14.60 7.81 12.16
CA PHE A 38 13.19 7.45 11.97
C PHE A 38 12.43 7.29 13.28
N ASN A 39 11.29 7.97 13.38
CA ASN A 39 10.24 7.68 14.35
C ASN A 39 9.08 6.98 13.63
N VAL A 40 8.86 5.71 13.93
CA VAL A 40 7.80 4.90 13.30
C VAL A 40 6.55 4.94 14.16
N ILE A 41 5.47 5.52 13.62
CA ILE A 41 4.15 5.49 14.26
C ILE A 41 3.26 4.55 13.45
N ALA A 42 2.95 3.40 14.04
CA ALA A 42 2.15 2.37 13.41
C ALA A 42 0.71 2.40 13.93
N LEU A 43 -0.25 2.64 13.06
CA LEU A 43 -1.67 2.44 13.36
C LEU A 43 -1.96 0.95 13.34
N THR A 44 -2.41 0.42 14.47
CA THR A 44 -2.68 -1.01 14.64
C THR A 44 -4.10 -1.26 15.12
N GLY A 45 -4.54 -2.51 15.11
CA GLY A 45 -5.88 -2.87 15.57
C GLY A 45 -6.03 -2.64 17.07
N SER A 46 -5.22 -3.33 17.86
CA SER A 46 -5.34 -3.45 19.31
C SER A 46 -4.22 -2.76 20.09
N GLY A 47 -3.11 -2.40 19.44
CA GLY A 47 -1.89 -1.87 20.07
C GLY A 47 -1.04 -2.95 20.74
N ARG A 48 -1.40 -4.23 20.58
CA ARG A 48 -0.71 -5.38 21.17
C ARG A 48 -0.03 -6.26 20.13
N GLU A 49 -0.10 -5.87 18.86
CA GLU A 49 0.54 -6.56 17.77
C GLU A 49 2.06 -6.63 18.02
N PRO A 50 2.69 -7.80 17.92
CA PRO A 50 4.13 -7.92 18.11
C PRO A 50 4.88 -7.19 17.01
N VAL A 51 6.06 -6.67 17.32
CA VAL A 51 7.02 -6.23 16.31
C VAL A 51 7.65 -7.49 15.71
N THR A 52 7.56 -7.63 14.38
CA THR A 52 8.02 -8.83 13.64
C THR A 52 9.27 -8.57 12.80
N TRP A 53 9.73 -7.33 12.77
CA TRP A 53 10.95 -6.90 12.09
C TRP A 53 12.03 -6.56 13.11
N ASP A 54 13.28 -6.86 12.79
CA ASP A 54 14.41 -6.29 13.51
C ASP A 54 14.57 -4.82 13.09
N LEU A 55 14.48 -3.89 14.04
CA LEU A 55 14.51 -2.46 13.75
C LEU A 55 15.96 -1.94 13.83
N PRO A 56 16.49 -1.31 12.77
CA PRO A 56 17.85 -0.78 12.79
C PRO A 56 17.98 0.41 13.76
N ARG A 57 19.20 0.73 14.17
CA ARG A 57 19.49 1.72 15.23
C ARG A 57 18.97 3.13 14.95
N ASN A 58 18.85 3.48 13.68
CA ASN A 58 18.31 4.77 13.25
C ASN A 58 16.77 4.83 13.39
N VAL A 59 16.08 3.72 13.66
CA VAL A 59 14.72 3.74 14.22
C VAL A 59 14.80 4.01 15.72
N TYR A 60 14.96 5.28 16.08
CA TYR A 60 15.13 5.67 17.48
C TYR A 60 13.85 5.53 18.31
N ARG A 61 12.68 5.42 17.65
CA ARG A 61 11.40 5.26 18.31
C ARG A 61 10.38 4.52 17.45
N HIS A 62 9.66 3.59 18.06
CA HIS A 62 8.43 2.99 17.52
C HIS A 62 7.26 3.25 18.48
N THR A 63 6.11 3.61 17.94
CA THR A 63 4.86 3.84 18.70
C THR A 63 3.68 3.17 18.01
N ALA A 64 3.08 2.17 18.65
CA ALA A 64 1.82 1.59 18.21
C ALA A 64 0.63 2.45 18.67
N VAL A 65 -0.25 2.82 17.74
CA VAL A 65 -1.47 3.60 17.98
C VAL A 65 -2.68 2.69 17.76
N PRO A 66 -3.33 2.21 18.83
CA PRO A 66 -4.46 1.31 18.71
C PRO A 66 -5.71 2.03 18.20
N LEU A 67 -6.26 1.54 17.09
CA LEU A 67 -7.55 1.99 16.57
C LEU A 67 -8.70 1.48 17.42
N TRP A 68 -8.57 0.31 18.06
CA TRP A 68 -9.59 -0.31 18.90
C TRP A 68 -9.16 -0.40 20.36
N GLY A 69 -10.13 -0.57 21.26
CA GLY A 69 -9.91 -0.61 22.71
C GLY A 69 -10.31 0.69 23.41
N PRO A 70 -9.86 0.91 24.66
CA PRO A 70 -10.28 2.07 25.45
C PRO A 70 -9.99 3.40 24.74
N PRO A 71 -10.87 4.41 24.87
CA PRO A 71 -10.67 5.69 24.21
C PRO A 71 -9.40 6.39 24.73
N PRO A 72 -8.67 7.11 23.85
CA PRO A 72 -7.45 7.81 24.23
C PRO A 72 -7.75 8.99 25.19
N GLY A 73 -6.92 9.13 26.24
CA GLY A 73 -7.00 10.19 27.25
C GLY A 73 -7.36 9.68 28.66
N ARG A 74 -6.44 9.85 29.63
CA ARG A 74 -6.66 9.53 31.07
C ARG A 74 -7.14 10.72 31.93
N GLY A 75 -7.27 11.92 31.35
CA GLY A 75 -7.69 13.13 32.06
C GLY A 75 -9.20 13.28 32.11
N ARG A 76 -9.75 13.72 33.26
CA ARG A 76 -11.18 13.95 33.58
C ARG A 76 -12.05 14.11 32.32
N ARG A 77 -13.01 13.19 32.17
CA ARG A 77 -14.10 13.13 31.16
C ARG A 77 -14.98 14.41 31.18
N SER A 78 -14.41 15.59 30.99
CA SER A 78 -15.20 16.81 30.96
C SER A 78 -15.84 16.88 29.58
N ALA A 79 -17.11 16.47 29.51
CA ALA A 79 -17.95 16.72 28.35
C ALA A 79 -17.83 18.20 27.94
N LEU A 80 -17.85 18.46 26.63
CA LEU A 80 -17.98 19.83 26.14
C LEU A 80 -19.28 20.42 26.67
N ARG A 81 -19.26 21.69 27.09
CA ARG A 81 -20.43 22.39 27.63
C ARG A 81 -20.58 23.77 27.01
N GLY A 82 -21.81 24.27 26.99
CA GLY A 82 -22.13 25.64 26.57
C GLY A 82 -21.64 25.98 25.17
N LYS A 83 -20.89 27.07 25.02
CA LYS A 83 -20.38 27.56 23.73
C LYS A 83 -19.47 26.55 23.02
N ALA A 84 -18.66 25.79 23.76
CA ALA A 84 -17.76 24.80 23.17
C ALA A 84 -18.52 23.61 22.57
N GLN A 85 -19.61 23.18 23.21
CA GLN A 85 -20.47 22.13 22.68
C GLN A 85 -21.18 22.58 21.41
N ARG A 86 -21.76 23.80 21.40
CA ARG A 86 -22.42 24.35 20.21
C ARG A 86 -21.48 24.46 19.01
N ARG A 87 -20.29 25.04 19.21
CA ARG A 87 -19.26 25.13 18.17
C ARG A 87 -18.87 23.75 17.63
N PHE A 88 -18.69 22.76 18.51
CA PHE A 88 -18.39 21.41 18.08
C PHE A 88 -19.53 20.79 17.25
N THR A 89 -20.79 20.97 17.66
CA THR A 89 -21.95 20.47 16.90
C THR A 89 -22.03 21.11 15.51
N GLU A 90 -21.82 22.41 15.38
CA GLU A 90 -21.78 23.12 14.08
C GLU A 90 -20.66 22.57 13.17
N ILE A 91 -19.46 22.39 13.72
CA ILE A 91 -18.30 21.83 13.00
C ILE A 91 -18.57 20.38 12.57
N TYR A 92 -19.14 19.58 13.46
CA TYR A 92 -19.41 18.17 13.19
C TYR A 92 -20.56 18.00 12.19
N GLU A 93 -21.54 18.89 12.17
CA GLU A 93 -22.57 18.92 11.14
C GLU A 93 -21.97 19.17 9.76
N ALA A 94 -21.11 20.18 9.63
CA ALA A 94 -20.39 20.46 8.39
C ALA A 94 -19.51 19.26 7.95
N PHE A 95 -18.86 18.60 8.91
CA PHE A 95 -18.12 17.36 8.67
C PHE A 95 -19.04 16.27 8.10
N LEU A 96 -20.15 15.93 8.76
CA LEU A 96 -21.08 14.90 8.29
C LEU A 96 -21.65 15.20 6.91
N LEU A 97 -22.01 16.46 6.64
CA LEU A 97 -22.52 16.87 5.34
C LEU A 97 -21.47 16.71 4.23
N SER A 98 -20.20 17.02 4.50
CA SER A 98 -19.13 16.78 3.50
C SER A 98 -18.97 15.30 3.14
N LEU A 99 -19.29 14.39 4.07
CA LEU A 99 -19.23 12.94 3.80
C LEU A 99 -20.42 12.47 2.96
N LEU A 100 -21.63 12.90 3.33
CA LEU A 100 -22.90 12.36 2.84
C LEU A 100 -23.48 13.09 1.63
N ASP A 101 -23.12 14.36 1.44
CA ASP A 101 -23.61 15.20 0.34
C ASP A 101 -22.47 15.92 -0.39
N PRO A 102 -21.63 15.20 -1.15
CA PRO A 102 -20.53 15.80 -1.89
C PRO A 102 -20.97 16.74 -3.03
N ALA A 103 -22.25 16.68 -3.45
CA ALA A 103 -22.77 17.43 -4.59
C ALA A 103 -23.56 18.70 -4.20
N GLY A 104 -24.08 18.80 -2.98
CA GLY A 104 -25.04 19.81 -2.53
C GLY A 104 -24.51 21.21 -2.16
N GLY A 105 -23.63 21.81 -2.96
CA GLY A 105 -23.24 23.23 -2.80
C GLY A 105 -22.12 23.48 -1.76
N PRO A 106 -22.10 24.61 -1.01
CA PRO A 106 -20.91 25.14 -0.30
C PRO A 106 -20.28 24.22 0.77
N ALA A 107 -20.86 23.05 1.04
CA ALA A 107 -20.28 21.96 1.83
C ALA A 107 -19.01 21.34 1.22
N ARG A 108 -18.65 21.66 -0.04
CA ARG A 108 -17.38 21.27 -0.68
C ARG A 108 -16.11 21.67 0.10
N HIS A 109 -16.21 22.59 1.06
CA HIS A 109 -15.06 23.14 1.79
C HIS A 109 -15.08 22.86 3.30
N GLY A 110 -16.05 22.07 3.80
CA GLY A 110 -16.22 21.85 5.24
C GLY A 110 -15.25 20.83 5.85
N PHE A 111 -14.85 19.81 5.08
CA PHE A 111 -14.10 18.67 5.62
C PHE A 111 -12.76 19.09 6.24
N SER A 112 -11.93 19.83 5.49
CA SER A 112 -10.60 20.29 5.95
C SER A 112 -10.68 21.15 7.21
N ALA A 113 -11.55 22.17 7.20
CA ALA A 113 -11.75 23.05 8.35
C ALA A 113 -12.26 22.28 9.57
N ALA A 114 -13.20 21.37 9.37
CA ALA A 114 -13.69 20.52 10.46
C ALA A 114 -12.60 19.59 10.99
N LEU A 115 -11.85 18.92 10.12
CA LEU A 115 -10.78 18.01 10.50
C LEU A 115 -9.72 18.70 11.38
N ARG A 116 -9.38 19.95 11.05
CA ARG A 116 -8.46 20.77 11.86
C ARG A 116 -8.99 20.99 13.28
N GLU A 117 -10.26 21.34 13.43
CA GLU A 117 -10.88 21.55 14.75
C GLU A 117 -11.04 20.24 15.52
N LEU A 118 -11.37 19.13 14.84
CA LEU A 118 -11.38 17.80 15.44
C LEU A 118 -9.98 17.40 15.93
N ALA A 119 -8.91 17.74 15.20
CA ALA A 119 -7.53 17.50 15.62
C ALA A 119 -7.17 18.26 16.91
N VAL A 120 -7.60 19.53 17.04
CA VAL A 120 -7.42 20.31 18.27
C VAL A 120 -8.11 19.62 19.45
N LEU A 121 -9.35 19.17 19.27
CA LEU A 121 -10.09 18.42 20.30
C LEU A 121 -9.45 17.06 20.61
N ALA A 122 -8.91 16.36 19.61
CA ALA A 122 -8.25 15.08 19.77
C ALA A 122 -6.97 15.21 20.61
N ARG A 123 -6.12 16.19 20.30
CA ARG A 123 -4.89 16.50 21.05
C ARG A 123 -5.16 17.00 22.47
N ALA A 124 -6.36 17.52 22.74
CA ALA A 124 -6.83 17.90 24.07
C ALA A 124 -7.51 16.75 24.84
N GLY A 125 -7.64 15.56 24.24
CA GLY A 125 -8.33 14.41 24.86
C GLY A 125 -9.85 14.59 24.97
N LYS A 126 -10.44 15.48 24.16
CA LYS A 126 -11.87 15.86 24.22
C LYS A 126 -12.71 15.32 23.07
N LEU A 127 -12.10 14.87 21.97
CA LEU A 127 -12.82 14.40 20.79
C LEU A 127 -13.66 13.15 21.03
N ALA A 128 -13.05 12.09 21.57
CA ALA A 128 -13.73 10.81 21.79
C ALA A 128 -14.97 10.91 22.71
N PRO A 129 -14.93 11.64 23.86
CA PRO A 129 -16.13 11.91 24.65
C PRO A 129 -17.17 12.76 23.92
N ALA A 130 -16.74 13.70 23.08
CA ALA A 130 -17.66 14.57 22.34
C ALA A 130 -18.43 13.80 21.25
N LEU A 131 -17.76 12.92 20.52
CA LEU A 131 -18.37 12.06 19.49
C LEU A 131 -19.41 11.08 20.08
N ARG A 132 -19.21 10.64 21.33
CA ARG A 132 -20.14 9.74 22.03
C ARG A 132 -21.28 10.47 22.77
N SER A 133 -21.44 11.77 22.55
CA SER A 133 -22.51 12.54 23.18
C SER A 133 -23.88 12.28 22.52
N GLU A 134 -24.95 12.36 23.30
CA GLU A 134 -26.32 12.26 22.79
C GLU A 134 -26.62 13.31 21.71
N SER A 135 -26.06 14.53 21.86
CA SER A 135 -26.18 15.59 20.85
C SER A 135 -25.60 15.20 19.50
N VAL A 136 -24.47 14.49 19.47
CA VAL A 136 -23.87 14.01 18.21
C VAL A 136 -24.71 12.90 17.58
N LEU A 137 -25.21 11.97 18.39
CA LEU A 137 -26.07 10.90 17.90
C LEU A 137 -27.36 11.46 17.27
N ARG A 138 -28.01 12.42 17.95
CA ARG A 138 -29.19 13.13 17.42
C ARG A 138 -28.86 13.90 16.14
N LEU A 139 -27.71 14.58 16.09
CA LEU A 139 -27.28 15.31 14.90
C LEU A 139 -27.05 14.36 13.71
N LEU A 140 -26.36 13.24 13.91
CA LEU A 140 -26.19 12.23 12.85
C LEU A 140 -27.54 11.74 12.35
N MET A 141 -28.44 11.40 13.28
CA MET A 141 -29.82 10.99 12.96
C MET A 141 -30.57 12.04 12.13
N THR A 142 -30.44 13.32 12.44
CA THR A 142 -31.02 14.41 11.67
C THR A 142 -30.38 14.58 10.30
N VAL A 143 -29.05 14.52 10.19
CA VAL A 143 -28.34 14.80 8.93
C VAL A 143 -28.62 13.72 7.90
N TRP A 144 -28.42 12.44 8.22
CA TRP A 144 -28.47 11.37 7.23
C TRP A 144 -29.90 10.93 6.85
N THR A 145 -30.92 11.50 7.50
CA THR A 145 -32.35 11.36 7.16
C THR A 145 -32.87 12.55 6.36
N ARG A 146 -32.03 13.56 6.06
CA ARG A 146 -32.44 14.71 5.26
C ARG A 146 -32.97 14.27 3.90
N PRO A 147 -34.12 14.82 3.45
CA PRO A 147 -34.62 14.59 2.10
C PRO A 147 -33.55 14.91 1.06
N GLY A 148 -33.43 14.06 0.04
CA GLY A 148 -32.46 14.21 -1.05
C GLY A 148 -31.15 13.44 -0.84
N LEU A 149 -30.84 12.97 0.37
CA LEU A 149 -29.67 12.11 0.59
C LEU A 149 -29.98 10.65 0.29
N THR A 150 -29.03 9.94 -0.34
CA THR A 150 -29.15 8.50 -0.64
C THR A 150 -29.26 7.64 0.62
N THR A 151 -28.80 8.14 1.76
CA THR A 151 -28.93 7.45 3.05
C THR A 151 -30.37 7.49 3.59
N ALA A 152 -31.12 8.56 3.30
CA ALA A 152 -32.49 8.72 3.81
C ALA A 152 -33.43 7.63 3.27
N ALA A 153 -33.25 7.24 2.01
CA ALA A 153 -34.02 6.18 1.36
C ALA A 153 -33.81 4.78 1.98
N ALA A 154 -32.77 4.59 2.79
CA ALA A 154 -32.48 3.32 3.44
C ALA A 154 -32.95 3.24 4.91
N GLU A 155 -33.71 4.24 5.37
CA GLU A 155 -34.35 4.29 6.69
C GLU A 155 -33.34 3.94 7.82
N PRO A 156 -32.34 4.81 8.04
CA PRO A 156 -31.29 4.55 9.02
C PRO A 156 -31.87 4.48 10.44
N THR A 157 -31.39 3.50 11.21
CA THR A 157 -31.85 3.25 12.59
C THR A 157 -30.90 3.84 13.63
N ILE A 158 -31.32 3.88 14.90
CA ILE A 158 -30.44 4.22 16.02
C ILE A 158 -29.26 3.24 16.12
N HIS A 159 -29.48 1.95 15.85
CA HIS A 159 -28.41 0.95 15.84
C HIS A 159 -27.36 1.27 14.77
N ASP A 160 -27.79 1.67 13.57
CA ASP A 160 -26.88 2.14 12.53
C ASP A 160 -26.09 3.35 13.01
N ALA A 161 -26.74 4.30 13.70
CA ALA A 161 -26.11 5.54 14.14
C ALA A 161 -25.03 5.29 15.19
N LEU A 162 -25.29 4.38 16.13
CA LEU A 162 -24.31 3.93 17.12
C LEU A 162 -23.13 3.23 16.44
N THR A 163 -23.42 2.30 15.53
CA THR A 163 -22.39 1.57 14.76
C THR A 163 -21.50 2.52 13.97
N ALA A 164 -22.10 3.47 13.26
CA ALA A 164 -21.38 4.46 12.46
C ALA A 164 -20.54 5.41 13.33
N THR A 165 -21.10 5.85 14.47
CA THR A 165 -20.39 6.71 15.43
C THR A 165 -19.18 6.00 16.02
N ASP A 166 -19.30 4.73 16.38
CA ASP A 166 -18.18 3.95 16.91
C ASP A 166 -17.10 3.75 15.84
N LEU A 167 -17.46 3.36 14.61
CA LEU A 167 -16.50 3.20 13.51
C LEU A 167 -15.74 4.50 13.22
N LEU A 168 -16.47 5.62 13.16
CA LEU A 168 -15.88 6.93 12.89
C LEU A 168 -15.01 7.41 14.05
N GLU A 169 -15.40 7.17 15.31
CA GLU A 169 -14.57 7.49 16.47
C GLU A 169 -13.23 6.76 16.43
N HIS A 170 -13.25 5.44 16.16
CA HIS A 170 -12.03 4.63 16.03
C HIS A 170 -11.15 5.13 14.89
N ALA A 171 -11.74 5.43 13.73
CA ALA A 171 -11.03 5.96 12.57
C ALA A 171 -10.38 7.32 12.84
N LEU A 172 -10.98 8.17 13.69
CA LEU A 172 -10.47 9.52 14.00
C LEU A 172 -9.42 9.55 15.11
N ARG A 173 -9.17 8.45 15.84
CA ARG A 173 -8.17 8.39 16.93
C ARG A 173 -6.77 8.89 16.53
N PRO A 174 -6.25 8.58 15.32
CA PRO A 174 -4.93 9.05 14.92
C PRO A 174 -4.78 10.58 14.88
N LEU A 175 -5.86 11.37 14.81
CA LEU A 175 -5.78 12.84 14.87
C LEU A 175 -5.13 13.38 16.16
N GLY A 176 -5.21 12.62 17.25
CA GLY A 176 -4.60 13.01 18.52
C GLY A 176 -3.09 12.80 18.58
N VAL A 177 -2.51 12.09 17.61
CA VAL A 177 -1.07 11.80 17.54
C VAL A 177 -0.29 13.08 17.28
N ARG A 178 0.82 13.24 17.99
CA ARG A 178 1.76 14.35 17.80
C ARG A 178 2.99 13.87 17.06
N ILE A 179 3.44 14.68 16.11
CA ILE A 179 4.66 14.47 15.33
C ILE A 179 5.67 15.54 15.76
N PRO A 180 6.96 15.22 15.91
CA PRO A 180 8.00 16.21 16.20
C PRO A 180 7.99 17.35 15.14
N PRO A 181 7.97 18.64 15.56
CA PRO A 181 7.90 19.78 14.64
C PRO A 181 9.09 19.92 13.68
N ASP A 182 10.21 19.27 13.98
CA ASP A 182 11.44 19.23 13.20
C ASP A 182 11.56 17.97 12.32
N SER A 183 10.45 17.25 12.12
CA SER A 183 10.37 16.05 11.28
C SER A 183 9.75 16.36 9.91
N VAL A 184 9.95 15.47 8.94
CA VAL A 184 9.00 15.28 7.83
C VAL A 184 7.97 14.22 8.26
N ALA A 185 6.67 14.47 8.08
CA ALA A 185 5.63 13.46 8.29
C ALA A 185 5.43 12.67 6.99
N HIS A 186 5.74 11.38 7.00
CA HIS A 186 5.66 10.52 5.82
C HIS A 186 4.56 9.47 6.00
N ALA A 187 3.39 9.68 5.39
CA ALA A 187 2.35 8.67 5.34
C ALA A 187 2.61 7.69 4.20
N VAL A 188 2.62 6.39 4.51
CA VAL A 188 2.86 5.31 3.52
C VAL A 188 1.57 4.79 2.88
N SER A 189 0.46 5.50 3.09
CA SER A 189 -0.81 5.29 2.41
C SER A 189 -1.66 6.55 2.52
N SER A 190 -2.55 6.78 1.55
CA SER A 190 -3.57 7.83 1.61
C SER A 190 -4.76 7.52 2.54
N GLY A 191 -4.54 6.63 3.51
CA GLY A 191 -5.52 6.13 4.47
C GLY A 191 -5.51 6.85 5.81
N LEU A 192 -5.80 6.12 6.89
CA LEU A 192 -5.84 6.68 8.25
C LEU A 192 -4.47 7.21 8.70
N ALA A 193 -3.39 6.69 8.13
CA ALA A 193 -2.02 7.18 8.34
C ALA A 193 -1.82 8.65 7.92
N THR A 194 -2.72 9.21 7.11
CA THR A 194 -2.68 10.64 6.76
C THR A 194 -3.18 11.55 7.88
N LEU A 195 -4.02 11.07 8.79
CA LEU A 195 -4.64 11.90 9.83
C LEU A 195 -3.61 12.57 10.76
N PRO A 196 -2.60 11.86 11.30
CA PRO A 196 -1.53 12.51 12.06
C PRO A 196 -0.73 13.53 11.24
N ALA A 197 -0.45 13.24 9.96
CA ALA A 197 0.29 14.14 9.07
C ALA A 197 -0.49 15.42 8.78
N LEU A 198 -1.78 15.30 8.43
CA LEU A 198 -2.68 16.43 8.23
C LEU A 198 -2.77 17.29 9.49
N ALA A 199 -2.93 16.67 10.66
CA ALA A 199 -2.96 17.39 11.93
C ALA A 199 -1.64 18.14 12.19
N ALA A 200 -0.49 17.48 12.00
CA ALA A 200 0.83 18.08 12.21
C ALA A 200 1.13 19.20 11.23
N LYS A 201 0.77 19.06 9.95
CA LYS A 201 0.90 20.11 8.95
C LYS A 201 0.13 21.37 9.34
N HIS A 202 -1.15 21.22 9.69
CA HIS A 202 -2.03 22.36 9.97
C HIS A 202 -1.81 23.02 11.34
N LEU A 203 -1.34 22.26 12.32
CA LEU A 203 -1.20 22.74 13.70
C LEU A 203 0.25 23.09 14.06
N ASP A 204 1.23 22.41 13.46
CA ASP A 204 2.64 22.51 13.83
C ASP A 204 3.55 22.90 12.64
N GLY A 205 3.03 23.01 11.41
CA GLY A 205 3.79 23.40 10.22
C GLY A 205 4.75 22.30 9.72
N VAL A 206 4.49 21.04 10.06
CA VAL A 206 5.30 19.89 9.65
C VAL A 206 5.09 19.57 8.16
N PRO A 207 6.14 19.46 7.34
CA PRO A 207 6.03 19.01 5.95
C PRO A 207 5.41 17.62 5.84
N PHE A 208 4.53 17.42 4.86
CA PHE A 208 3.78 16.20 4.65
C PHE A 208 4.13 15.54 3.31
N LEU A 209 4.77 14.37 3.39
CA LEU A 209 5.00 13.44 2.28
C LEU A 209 3.96 12.31 2.31
N LEU A 210 3.41 11.98 1.14
CA LEU A 210 2.48 10.87 0.97
C LEU A 210 3.03 9.88 -0.08
N THR A 211 3.31 8.64 0.31
CA THR A 211 3.62 7.55 -0.65
C THR A 211 2.37 6.70 -0.88
N GLU A 212 2.03 6.48 -2.15
CA GLU A 212 0.89 5.64 -2.55
C GLU A 212 1.38 4.33 -3.20
N HIS A 213 1.26 3.21 -2.47
CA HIS A 213 1.62 1.87 -2.97
C HIS A 213 0.49 1.21 -3.78
N GLY A 214 -0.75 1.57 -3.49
CA GLY A 214 -1.97 1.09 -4.14
C GLY A 214 -3.10 2.04 -3.79
N ILE A 215 -4.15 2.10 -4.62
CA ILE A 215 -5.21 3.10 -4.45
C ILE A 215 -6.08 2.76 -3.23
N TYR A 216 -5.80 3.39 -2.09
CA TYR A 216 -6.46 3.10 -0.81
C TYR A 216 -7.99 3.17 -0.90
N LEU A 217 -8.53 4.20 -1.54
CA LEU A 217 -9.98 4.37 -1.69
C LEU A 217 -10.63 3.20 -2.46
N ARG A 218 -9.95 2.69 -3.49
CA ARG A 218 -10.42 1.54 -4.27
C ARG A 218 -10.48 0.29 -3.40
N GLU A 219 -9.46 0.07 -2.56
CA GLU A 219 -9.42 -1.05 -1.62
C GLU A 219 -10.56 -0.97 -0.60
N ARG A 220 -10.86 0.24 -0.09
CA ARG A 220 -12.02 0.44 0.80
C ARG A 220 -13.35 0.17 0.09
N TYR A 221 -13.53 0.59 -1.15
CA TYR A 221 -14.75 0.26 -1.91
C TYR A 221 -14.90 -1.25 -2.10
N LEU A 222 -13.82 -1.96 -2.44
CA LEU A 222 -13.86 -3.42 -2.59
C LEU A 222 -14.17 -4.12 -1.27
N GLY A 223 -13.52 -3.73 -0.17
CA GLY A 223 -13.74 -4.33 1.15
C GLY A 223 -15.16 -4.13 1.69
N TYR A 224 -15.78 -2.97 1.42
CA TYR A 224 -17.15 -2.69 1.86
C TYR A 224 -18.23 -3.44 1.05
N ARG A 225 -17.89 -4.09 -0.06
CA ARG A 225 -18.85 -4.93 -0.83
C ARG A 225 -19.33 -6.13 0.00
N SER A 226 -18.41 -6.79 0.70
CA SER A 226 -18.70 -7.98 1.52
C SER A 226 -18.91 -7.66 3.01
N ALA A 227 -18.71 -6.41 3.43
CA ALA A 227 -18.86 -6.02 4.83
C ALA A 227 -20.32 -6.14 5.30
N GLY A 228 -20.53 -6.60 6.54
CA GLY A 228 -21.86 -6.90 7.10
C GLY A 228 -22.72 -5.68 7.47
N GLN A 229 -22.18 -4.46 7.40
CA GLN A 229 -22.91 -3.23 7.77
C GLN A 229 -24.02 -2.89 6.76
N ARG A 230 -25.10 -2.25 7.24
CA ARG A 230 -26.17 -1.71 6.38
C ARG A 230 -25.68 -0.50 5.58
N TRP A 231 -26.39 -0.20 4.47
CA TRP A 231 -26.05 0.88 3.55
C TRP A 231 -25.77 2.23 4.20
N PRO A 232 -26.57 2.77 5.14
CA PRO A 232 -26.29 4.08 5.73
C PRO A 232 -24.92 4.18 6.40
N VAL A 233 -24.51 3.12 7.11
CA VAL A 233 -23.19 3.03 7.75
C VAL A 233 -22.08 2.95 6.70
N LYS A 234 -22.28 2.14 5.66
CA LYS A 234 -21.33 2.03 4.54
C LYS A 234 -21.16 3.37 3.83
N ALA A 235 -22.25 4.07 3.53
CA ALA A 235 -22.24 5.37 2.86
C ALA A 235 -21.46 6.42 3.66
N LEU A 236 -21.69 6.52 4.97
CA LEU A 236 -20.94 7.44 5.83
C LEU A 236 -19.44 7.12 5.84
N MET A 237 -19.07 5.86 6.08
CA MET A 237 -17.65 5.48 6.18
C MET A 237 -16.92 5.60 4.85
N LEU A 238 -17.56 5.22 3.75
CA LEU A 238 -17.00 5.40 2.41
C LEU A 238 -16.89 6.88 2.03
N GLY A 239 -17.84 7.72 2.46
CA GLY A 239 -17.74 9.17 2.36
C GLY A 239 -16.53 9.70 3.13
N PHE A 240 -16.32 9.24 4.37
CA PHE A 240 -15.16 9.58 5.18
C PHE A 240 -13.84 9.22 4.48
N TYR A 241 -13.69 7.98 4.00
CA TYR A 241 -12.46 7.57 3.31
C TYR A 241 -12.24 8.35 2.00
N ARG A 242 -13.31 8.69 1.26
CA ARG A 242 -13.22 9.54 0.06
C ARG A 242 -12.68 10.92 0.40
N GLU A 243 -13.28 11.60 1.38
CA GLU A 243 -12.86 12.94 1.78
C GLU A 243 -11.45 12.94 2.38
N LEU A 244 -11.11 11.93 3.20
CA LEU A 244 -9.76 11.79 3.77
C LEU A 244 -8.70 11.62 2.68
N ASN A 245 -8.96 10.74 1.72
CA ASN A 245 -8.05 10.50 0.59
C ASN A 245 -7.86 11.77 -0.25
N THR A 246 -8.96 12.46 -0.58
CA THR A 246 -8.98 13.72 -1.32
C THR A 246 -8.21 14.82 -0.58
N GLU A 247 -8.44 14.97 0.72
CA GLU A 247 -7.73 15.96 1.55
C GLU A 247 -6.24 15.65 1.68
N GLY A 248 -5.89 14.36 1.83
CA GLY A 248 -4.50 13.90 1.82
C GLY A 248 -3.76 14.34 0.55
N TYR A 249 -4.37 14.11 -0.62
CA TYR A 249 -3.79 14.53 -1.91
C TYR A 249 -3.68 16.05 -2.07
N ARG A 250 -4.68 16.81 -1.65
CA ARG A 250 -4.64 18.28 -1.73
C ARG A 250 -3.58 18.90 -0.82
N GLN A 251 -3.38 18.32 0.35
CA GLN A 251 -2.54 18.91 1.41
C GLN A 251 -1.12 18.37 1.44
N ALA A 252 -0.82 17.24 0.78
CA ALA A 252 0.56 16.77 0.68
C ALA A 252 1.45 17.83 0.02
N ASP A 253 2.64 18.04 0.61
CA ASP A 253 3.69 18.88 0.01
C ASP A 253 4.32 18.16 -1.19
N LEU A 254 4.41 16.83 -1.10
CA LEU A 254 4.79 15.96 -2.20
C LEU A 254 4.06 14.61 -2.09
N ILE A 255 3.72 14.04 -3.25
CA ILE A 255 3.11 12.71 -3.39
C ILE A 255 4.05 11.84 -4.23
N THR A 256 4.36 10.67 -3.71
CA THR A 256 5.27 9.69 -4.32
C THR A 256 4.56 8.38 -4.61
N PRO A 257 3.87 8.25 -5.76
CA PRO A 257 3.33 6.96 -6.15
C PRO A 257 4.45 6.02 -6.61
N CYS A 258 4.23 4.72 -6.39
CA CYS A 258 5.17 3.69 -6.85
C CYS A 258 5.13 3.43 -8.37
N ASN A 259 4.19 4.06 -9.09
CA ASN A 259 4.01 3.93 -10.53
C ASN A 259 3.29 5.17 -11.09
N GLN A 260 3.34 5.38 -12.40
CA GLN A 260 2.67 6.50 -13.07
C GLN A 260 1.16 6.24 -13.23
N TYR A 261 0.73 4.97 -13.31
CA TYR A 261 -0.67 4.59 -13.43
C TYR A 261 -1.55 5.16 -12.31
N ASN A 262 -1.02 5.25 -11.09
CA ASN A 262 -1.72 5.78 -9.93
C ASN A 262 -1.93 7.30 -9.97
N ARG A 263 -1.07 8.04 -10.68
CA ARG A 263 -1.12 9.51 -10.79
C ARG A 263 -2.50 10.03 -11.18
N ARG A 264 -3.19 9.35 -12.10
CA ARG A 264 -4.55 9.74 -12.53
C ARG A 264 -5.58 9.73 -11.40
N TRP A 265 -5.39 8.89 -10.37
CA TRP A 265 -6.26 8.83 -9.20
C TRP A 265 -5.94 9.97 -8.23
N GLU A 266 -4.66 10.26 -8.04
CA GLU A 266 -4.20 11.40 -7.23
C GLU A 266 -4.70 12.73 -7.81
N GLU A 267 -4.52 12.95 -9.11
CA GLU A 267 -4.99 14.15 -9.81
C GLU A 267 -6.52 14.29 -9.76
N ARG A 268 -7.26 13.20 -9.97
CA ARG A 268 -8.74 13.18 -9.80
C ARG A 268 -9.16 13.44 -8.36
N GLY A 269 -8.34 13.03 -7.39
CA GLY A 269 -8.51 13.33 -5.98
C GLY A 269 -8.08 14.74 -5.59
N GLY A 270 -7.65 15.57 -6.55
CA GLY A 270 -7.32 16.97 -6.34
C GLY A 270 -5.87 17.26 -6.00
N ALA A 271 -4.96 16.31 -6.18
CA ALA A 271 -3.52 16.57 -6.13
C ALA A 271 -3.11 17.57 -7.23
N ASP A 272 -2.16 18.44 -6.90
CA ASP A 272 -1.45 19.22 -7.91
C ASP A 272 -0.46 18.33 -8.66
N SER A 273 -0.55 18.34 -10.00
CA SER A 273 0.28 17.54 -10.88
C SER A 273 1.79 17.81 -10.73
N GLU A 274 2.17 19.01 -10.29
CA GLU A 274 3.58 19.38 -10.04
C GLU A 274 4.12 18.77 -8.72
N ARG A 275 3.21 18.37 -7.81
CA ARG A 275 3.55 17.74 -6.53
C ARG A 275 3.58 16.22 -6.59
N ILE A 276 3.36 15.63 -7.77
CA ILE A 276 3.41 14.17 -7.95
C ILE A 276 4.74 13.78 -8.58
N ARG A 277 5.56 13.05 -7.83
CA ARG A 277 6.86 12.53 -8.28
C ARG A 277 6.93 11.03 -8.09
N THR A 278 6.82 10.27 -9.18
CA THR A 278 6.91 8.80 -9.11
C THR A 278 8.29 8.36 -8.62
N VAL A 279 8.32 7.52 -7.59
CA VAL A 279 9.51 6.80 -7.14
C VAL A 279 9.18 5.32 -7.17
N TYR A 280 9.81 4.59 -8.08
CA TYR A 280 9.55 3.15 -8.24
C TYR A 280 10.07 2.35 -7.04
N ASN A 281 9.43 1.20 -6.76
CA ASN A 281 10.04 0.23 -5.86
C ASN A 281 11.34 -0.27 -6.47
N GLY A 282 12.35 -0.47 -5.61
CA GLY A 282 13.65 -0.98 -6.00
C GLY A 282 13.93 -2.36 -5.43
N VAL A 283 14.75 -3.14 -6.14
CA VAL A 283 15.31 -4.41 -5.64
C VAL A 283 16.82 -4.35 -5.60
N ASP A 284 17.42 -5.12 -4.70
CA ASP A 284 18.86 -5.33 -4.67
C ASP A 284 19.26 -6.41 -5.69
N PRO A 285 19.98 -6.07 -6.78
CA PRO A 285 20.40 -7.06 -7.77
C PRO A 285 21.35 -8.14 -7.23
N HIS A 286 22.00 -7.92 -6.08
CA HIS A 286 22.83 -8.93 -5.43
C HIS A 286 22.01 -9.95 -4.64
N ALA A 287 20.87 -9.54 -4.08
CA ALA A 287 19.90 -10.45 -3.46
C ALA A 287 19.13 -11.27 -4.50
N PHE A 288 19.01 -10.74 -5.73
CA PHE A 288 18.36 -11.38 -6.87
C PHE A 288 19.34 -11.53 -8.05
N PRO A 289 20.37 -12.38 -7.90
CA PRO A 289 21.35 -12.62 -8.94
C PRO A 289 20.74 -13.41 -10.10
N GLU A 290 21.47 -13.48 -11.22
CA GLU A 290 21.04 -14.28 -12.37
C GLU A 290 20.72 -15.72 -11.96
N ALA A 291 19.55 -16.20 -12.38
CA ALA A 291 18.96 -17.48 -11.98
C ALA A 291 19.77 -18.72 -12.41
N GLY A 292 20.80 -18.55 -13.24
CA GLY A 292 21.58 -19.65 -13.81
C GLY A 292 20.81 -20.42 -14.89
N PRO A 293 21.20 -21.67 -15.18
CA PRO A 293 20.58 -22.46 -16.24
C PRO A 293 19.09 -22.68 -16.00
N GLU A 294 18.33 -22.85 -17.07
CA GLU A 294 16.92 -23.26 -17.01
C GLU A 294 16.81 -24.74 -16.58
N PRO A 295 15.70 -25.15 -15.95
CA PRO A 295 15.50 -26.56 -15.58
C PRO A 295 15.33 -27.44 -16.82
N ASP A 296 15.63 -28.74 -16.72
CA ASP A 296 15.56 -29.68 -17.86
C ASP A 296 14.14 -29.87 -18.42
N VAL A 297 13.13 -29.63 -17.59
CA VAL A 297 11.71 -29.78 -17.94
C VAL A 297 11.07 -28.39 -18.01
N PRO A 298 10.28 -28.09 -19.07
CA PRO A 298 9.52 -26.84 -19.15
C PRO A 298 8.75 -26.59 -17.85
N THR A 299 9.05 -25.46 -17.20
CA THR A 299 8.55 -25.16 -15.86
C THR A 299 8.16 -23.70 -15.77
N LEU A 300 6.94 -23.45 -15.30
CA LEU A 300 6.43 -22.14 -14.92
C LEU A 300 6.65 -21.94 -13.43
N SER A 301 7.11 -20.77 -13.04
CA SER A 301 7.24 -20.39 -11.63
C SER A 301 6.32 -19.24 -11.29
N TRP A 302 5.78 -19.25 -10.09
CA TRP A 302 5.03 -18.15 -9.51
C TRP A 302 5.47 -17.97 -8.05
N CYS A 303 5.64 -16.72 -7.63
CA CYS A 303 6.03 -16.37 -6.27
C CYS A 303 5.09 -15.31 -5.69
N GLY A 304 4.46 -15.61 -4.56
CA GLY A 304 3.60 -14.67 -3.86
C GLY A 304 2.75 -15.31 -2.77
N ARG A 305 1.88 -14.51 -2.14
CA ARG A 305 0.89 -15.01 -1.18
C ARG A 305 -0.29 -15.64 -1.93
N ILE A 306 -0.74 -16.82 -1.51
CA ILE A 306 -1.89 -17.51 -2.10
C ILE A 306 -3.17 -16.85 -1.58
N ASP A 307 -3.65 -15.82 -2.28
CA ASP A 307 -4.87 -15.09 -1.94
C ASP A 307 -5.70 -14.71 -3.20
N PRO A 308 -6.99 -14.36 -3.06
CA PRO A 308 -7.87 -14.08 -4.21
C PRO A 308 -7.47 -12.91 -5.10
N ILE A 309 -6.65 -11.96 -4.62
CA ILE A 309 -6.19 -10.83 -5.44
C ILE A 309 -5.17 -11.29 -6.49
N LYS A 310 -4.46 -12.39 -6.22
CA LYS A 310 -3.48 -12.98 -7.15
C LYS A 310 -4.12 -13.81 -8.27
N ASP A 311 -5.43 -14.09 -8.19
CA ASP A 311 -6.23 -14.74 -9.24
C ASP A 311 -5.53 -15.99 -9.83
N LEU A 312 -5.13 -16.88 -8.92
CA LEU A 312 -4.48 -18.14 -9.27
C LEU A 312 -5.43 -19.08 -10.03
N GLU A 313 -6.75 -18.85 -10.00
CA GLU A 313 -7.68 -19.55 -10.89
C GLU A 313 -7.36 -19.28 -12.37
N THR A 314 -7.08 -18.03 -12.75
CA THR A 314 -6.66 -17.68 -14.12
C THR A 314 -5.35 -18.37 -14.46
N LEU A 315 -4.38 -18.40 -13.55
CA LEU A 315 -3.10 -19.08 -13.77
C LEU A 315 -3.27 -20.60 -13.98
N ILE A 316 -4.07 -21.27 -13.15
CA ILE A 316 -4.30 -22.71 -13.24
C ILE A 316 -5.04 -23.06 -14.54
N ARG A 317 -6.02 -22.25 -14.95
CA ARG A 317 -6.71 -22.42 -16.24
C ARG A 317 -5.76 -22.23 -17.42
N ALA A 318 -4.91 -21.18 -17.38
CA ALA A 318 -3.88 -20.97 -18.40
C ALA A 318 -2.91 -22.18 -18.47
N TYR A 319 -2.49 -22.69 -17.31
CA TYR A 319 -1.65 -23.87 -17.22
C TYR A 319 -2.29 -25.13 -17.81
N ALA A 320 -3.60 -25.34 -17.59
CA ALA A 320 -4.32 -26.45 -18.21
C ALA A 320 -4.30 -26.37 -19.75
N PHE A 321 -4.55 -25.20 -20.33
CA PHE A 321 -4.44 -25.01 -21.79
C PHE A 321 -3.02 -25.30 -22.30
N MET A 322 -1.99 -24.91 -21.56
CA MET A 322 -0.59 -25.17 -21.98
C MET A 322 -0.22 -26.65 -21.86
N ARG A 323 -0.80 -27.39 -20.92
CA ARG A 323 -0.56 -28.83 -20.70
C ARG A 323 -1.10 -29.71 -21.82
N GLU A 324 -2.13 -29.27 -22.52
CA GLU A 324 -2.64 -29.95 -23.73
C GLU A 324 -1.57 -29.96 -24.83
N GLU A 325 -0.78 -28.89 -24.95
CA GLU A 325 0.26 -28.72 -25.95
C GLU A 325 1.64 -29.21 -25.50
N LEU A 326 1.93 -29.10 -24.19
CA LEU A 326 3.18 -29.52 -23.56
C LEU A 326 2.90 -30.42 -22.34
N PRO A 327 2.69 -31.74 -22.54
CA PRO A 327 2.32 -32.65 -21.45
C PRO A 327 3.35 -32.77 -20.32
N ALA A 328 4.62 -32.44 -20.57
CA ALA A 328 5.67 -32.45 -19.56
C ALA A 328 5.73 -31.18 -18.70
N LEU A 329 5.01 -30.11 -19.08
CA LEU A 329 5.04 -28.80 -18.40
C LEU A 329 4.73 -28.94 -16.92
N ARG A 330 5.44 -28.17 -16.08
CA ARG A 330 5.23 -28.09 -14.63
C ARG A 330 4.88 -26.66 -14.20
N LEU A 331 4.12 -26.54 -13.12
CA LEU A 331 3.82 -25.28 -12.45
C LEU A 331 4.25 -25.36 -10.97
N ARG A 332 5.11 -24.45 -10.55
CA ARG A 332 5.60 -24.38 -9.17
C ARG A 332 5.13 -23.09 -8.52
N LEU A 333 4.38 -23.22 -7.42
CA LEU A 333 3.77 -22.11 -6.69
C LEU A 333 4.49 -21.91 -5.34
N PHE A 334 5.25 -20.83 -5.24
CA PHE A 334 6.02 -20.47 -4.05
C PHE A 334 5.32 -19.40 -3.23
N GLY A 335 5.32 -19.58 -1.90
CA GLY A 335 4.86 -18.62 -0.91
C GLY A 335 3.74 -19.14 0.00
N PRO A 336 3.40 -18.37 1.05
CA PRO A 336 2.48 -18.82 2.09
C PRO A 336 1.02 -18.67 1.67
N VAL A 337 0.14 -19.45 2.32
CA VAL A 337 -1.30 -19.19 2.39
C VAL A 337 -1.55 -18.28 3.60
N PRO A 338 -2.00 -17.03 3.41
CA PRO A 338 -2.35 -16.17 4.54
C PRO A 338 -3.49 -16.77 5.36
N ALA A 339 -3.52 -16.47 6.66
CA ALA A 339 -4.63 -16.85 7.52
C ALA A 339 -5.98 -16.35 6.95
N GLY A 340 -6.98 -17.23 6.89
CA GLY A 340 -8.29 -16.95 6.30
C GLY A 340 -8.36 -17.19 4.78
N CYS A 341 -7.27 -17.62 4.14
CA CYS A 341 -7.24 -17.97 2.71
C CYS A 341 -7.16 -19.50 2.48
N GLU A 342 -7.37 -20.33 3.51
CA GLU A 342 -7.29 -21.78 3.41
C GLU A 342 -8.34 -22.36 2.43
N GLU A 343 -9.56 -21.84 2.46
CA GLU A 343 -10.62 -22.23 1.53
C GLU A 343 -10.29 -21.84 0.08
N TYR A 344 -9.58 -20.73 -0.12
CA TYR A 344 -9.12 -20.33 -1.44
C TYR A 344 -8.14 -21.36 -2.01
N LYS A 345 -7.14 -21.80 -1.23
CA LYS A 345 -6.22 -22.87 -1.66
C LYS A 345 -6.96 -24.16 -2.00
N LEU A 346 -7.91 -24.59 -1.16
CA LEU A 346 -8.69 -25.81 -1.42
C LEU A 346 -9.48 -25.71 -2.74
N ARG A 347 -10.02 -24.53 -3.06
CA ARG A 347 -10.69 -24.26 -4.33
C ARG A 347 -9.73 -24.35 -5.52
N LEU A 348 -8.50 -23.87 -5.39
CA LEU A 348 -7.47 -24.00 -6.43
C LEU A 348 -7.11 -25.47 -6.70
N GLU A 349 -6.98 -26.29 -5.65
CA GLU A 349 -6.70 -27.73 -5.77
C GLU A 349 -7.84 -28.48 -6.45
N ARG A 350 -9.10 -28.15 -6.10
CA ARG A 350 -10.29 -28.69 -6.78
C ARG A 350 -10.31 -28.31 -8.25
N LEU A 351 -10.04 -27.05 -8.57
CA LEU A 351 -9.97 -26.57 -9.96
C LEU A 351 -8.90 -27.32 -10.76
N ALA A 352 -7.72 -27.54 -10.19
CA ALA A 352 -6.66 -28.32 -10.85
C ALA A 352 -7.07 -29.78 -11.09
N ALA A 353 -7.80 -30.39 -10.14
CA ALA A 353 -8.31 -31.75 -10.27
C ALA A 353 -9.41 -31.87 -11.33
N GLU A 354 -10.35 -30.91 -11.36
CA GLU A 354 -11.40 -30.83 -12.37
C GLU A 354 -10.82 -30.66 -13.78
N LEU A 355 -9.72 -29.92 -13.91
CA LEU A 355 -8.99 -29.73 -15.16
C LEU A 355 -8.02 -30.88 -15.49
N GLY A 356 -7.84 -31.86 -14.60
CA GLY A 356 -6.98 -33.02 -14.83
C GLY A 356 -5.48 -32.73 -14.86
N VAL A 357 -5.02 -31.65 -14.19
CA VAL A 357 -3.61 -31.20 -14.25
C VAL A 357 -2.89 -31.15 -12.90
N SER A 358 -3.52 -31.70 -11.85
CA SER A 358 -2.96 -31.70 -10.49
C SER A 358 -1.59 -32.36 -10.39
N ASP A 359 -1.28 -33.34 -11.24
CA ASP A 359 0.00 -34.07 -11.25
C ASP A 359 1.20 -33.18 -11.63
N GLY A 360 0.97 -32.04 -12.27
CA GLY A 360 2.02 -31.12 -12.69
C GLY A 360 2.10 -29.82 -11.88
N ILE A 361 1.26 -29.64 -10.86
CA ILE A 361 1.27 -28.46 -9.98
C ILE A 361 1.90 -28.83 -8.63
N THR A 362 2.81 -27.99 -8.15
CA THR A 362 3.43 -28.12 -6.83
C THR A 362 3.23 -26.85 -6.01
N TYR A 363 2.82 -27.03 -4.75
CA TYR A 363 2.70 -25.95 -3.76
C TYR A 363 3.91 -26.03 -2.84
N GLU A 364 4.90 -25.18 -3.10
CA GLU A 364 6.23 -25.22 -2.46
C GLU A 364 6.23 -24.61 -1.05
N GLY A 365 5.21 -23.82 -0.74
CA GLY A 365 5.10 -23.13 0.54
C GLY A 365 6.10 -21.98 0.68
N ARG A 366 6.34 -21.56 1.93
CA ARG A 366 7.28 -20.45 2.22
C ARG A 366 8.72 -20.90 1.95
N ILE A 367 9.49 -20.01 1.32
CA ILE A 367 10.92 -20.19 1.06
C ILE A 367 11.73 -19.07 1.69
N ASP A 368 12.95 -19.38 2.11
CA ASP A 368 13.85 -18.40 2.74
C ASP A 368 14.56 -17.53 1.68
N GLN A 369 15.00 -18.14 0.58
CA GLN A 369 15.66 -17.43 -0.53
C GLN A 369 14.71 -17.31 -1.72
N VAL A 370 14.05 -16.16 -1.83
CA VAL A 370 13.04 -15.90 -2.88
C VAL A 370 13.62 -16.05 -4.29
N ALA A 371 14.89 -15.71 -4.51
CA ALA A 371 15.57 -15.90 -5.80
C ALA A 371 15.50 -17.35 -6.33
N ARG A 372 15.40 -18.36 -5.45
CA ARG A 372 15.26 -19.77 -5.85
C ARG A 372 13.92 -20.06 -6.51
N ALA A 373 12.86 -19.33 -6.16
CA ALA A 373 11.58 -19.45 -6.86
C ALA A 373 11.72 -19.03 -8.32
N TYR A 374 12.41 -17.92 -8.59
CA TYR A 374 12.62 -17.45 -9.96
C TYR A 374 13.55 -18.37 -10.74
N ALA A 375 14.60 -18.91 -10.09
CA ALA A 375 15.48 -19.88 -10.72
C ALA A 375 14.78 -21.20 -11.12
N ALA A 376 13.73 -21.58 -10.39
CA ALA A 376 13.00 -22.83 -10.58
C ALA A 376 12.16 -22.93 -11.87
N GLY A 377 12.00 -21.85 -12.63
CA GLY A 377 11.18 -21.83 -13.85
C GLY A 377 11.88 -21.19 -15.04
N HIS A 378 11.37 -21.49 -16.24
CA HIS A 378 11.74 -20.83 -17.50
C HIS A 378 11.05 -19.47 -17.63
N VAL A 379 9.78 -19.40 -17.21
CA VAL A 379 8.95 -18.20 -17.28
C VAL A 379 8.34 -17.96 -15.90
N VAL A 380 8.41 -16.72 -15.43
CA VAL A 380 7.76 -16.30 -14.19
C VAL A 380 6.39 -15.70 -14.50
N MET A 381 5.36 -16.22 -13.85
CA MET A 381 3.97 -15.89 -14.10
C MET A 381 3.43 -14.92 -13.05
N LEU A 382 2.60 -13.95 -13.47
CA LEU A 382 1.79 -13.13 -12.57
C LEU A 382 0.38 -12.96 -13.15
N SER A 383 -0.63 -13.42 -12.40
CA SER A 383 -2.04 -13.45 -12.79
C SER A 383 -2.91 -12.43 -12.08
N SER A 384 -2.33 -11.56 -11.25
CA SER A 384 -3.06 -10.69 -10.33
C SER A 384 -4.13 -9.81 -11.01
N ILE A 385 -5.23 -9.54 -10.30
CA ILE A 385 -6.29 -8.61 -10.74
C ILE A 385 -6.10 -7.18 -10.20
N SER A 386 -5.11 -6.99 -9.34
CA SER A 386 -4.71 -5.70 -8.78
C SER A 386 -3.25 -5.76 -8.36
N GLU A 387 -2.48 -4.77 -8.76
CA GLU A 387 -1.10 -4.55 -8.30
C GLU A 387 -0.84 -3.06 -8.09
N GLY A 388 0.11 -2.77 -7.21
CA GLY A 388 0.78 -1.48 -7.14
C GLY A 388 1.89 -1.42 -8.18
N PHE A 389 3.13 -1.38 -7.72
CA PHE A 389 4.30 -1.71 -8.55
C PHE A 389 4.85 -3.08 -8.11
N PRO A 390 4.92 -4.08 -9.01
CA PRO A 390 5.03 -5.48 -8.62
C PRO A 390 6.46 -5.90 -8.23
N PHE A 391 6.73 -6.05 -6.93
CA PHE A 391 8.01 -6.56 -6.43
C PHE A 391 8.40 -7.89 -7.08
N SER A 392 7.51 -8.89 -7.08
CA SER A 392 7.84 -10.22 -7.60
C SER A 392 8.25 -10.22 -9.08
N ILE A 393 7.81 -9.23 -9.86
CA ILE A 393 8.20 -9.09 -11.26
C ILE A 393 9.58 -8.44 -11.37
N ILE A 394 9.84 -7.33 -10.68
CA ILE A 394 11.18 -6.70 -10.74
C ILE A 394 12.26 -7.58 -10.11
N GLU A 395 11.92 -8.43 -9.14
CA GLU A 395 12.79 -9.47 -8.60
C GLU A 395 13.09 -10.56 -9.65
N ALA A 396 12.06 -11.10 -10.32
CA ALA A 396 12.22 -12.08 -11.39
C ALA A 396 13.05 -11.53 -12.57
N MET A 397 12.78 -10.29 -12.95
CA MET A 397 13.52 -9.56 -13.98
C MET A 397 14.99 -9.38 -13.55
N SER A 398 15.26 -9.06 -12.27
CA SER A 398 16.63 -8.99 -11.74
C SER A 398 17.37 -10.31 -11.87
N CYS A 399 16.68 -11.43 -11.66
CA CYS A 399 17.23 -12.77 -11.87
C CYS A 399 17.43 -13.14 -13.35
N GLY A 400 17.10 -12.26 -14.30
CA GLY A 400 17.23 -12.53 -15.73
C GLY A 400 16.16 -13.49 -16.28
N ARG A 401 15.03 -13.65 -15.58
CA ARG A 401 13.91 -14.47 -16.07
C ARG A 401 12.89 -13.60 -16.79
N THR A 402 12.44 -14.06 -17.95
CA THR A 402 11.32 -13.42 -18.64
C THR A 402 10.03 -13.64 -17.85
N THR A 403 9.09 -12.71 -18.00
CA THR A 403 7.80 -12.75 -17.31
C THR A 403 6.63 -12.72 -18.28
N VAL A 404 5.54 -13.39 -17.89
CA VAL A 404 4.21 -13.21 -18.49
C VAL A 404 3.30 -12.73 -17.38
N SER A 405 2.76 -11.52 -17.53
CA SER A 405 2.10 -10.82 -16.42
C SER A 405 0.81 -10.13 -16.85
N THR A 406 -0.15 -10.01 -15.95
CA THR A 406 -1.42 -9.32 -16.23
C THR A 406 -1.28 -7.79 -16.24
N ASP A 407 -2.03 -7.12 -17.10
CA ASP A 407 -2.04 -5.66 -17.27
C ASP A 407 -2.84 -4.95 -16.17
N VAL A 408 -2.27 -4.90 -14.96
CA VAL A 408 -2.87 -4.24 -13.80
C VAL A 408 -1.87 -3.33 -13.10
N GLY A 409 -2.34 -2.18 -12.63
CA GLY A 409 -1.49 -1.22 -11.92
C GLY A 409 -0.24 -0.82 -12.72
N GLY A 410 0.92 -0.86 -12.05
CA GLY A 410 2.22 -0.57 -12.63
C GLY A 410 2.92 -1.73 -13.34
N VAL A 411 2.27 -2.88 -13.57
CA VAL A 411 2.90 -4.06 -14.20
C VAL A 411 3.46 -3.73 -15.59
N ARG A 412 2.66 -3.05 -16.43
CA ARG A 412 3.10 -2.64 -17.78
C ARG A 412 4.30 -1.70 -17.76
N GLU A 413 4.37 -0.81 -16.77
CA GLU A 413 5.49 0.11 -16.60
C GLU A 413 6.77 -0.62 -16.17
N ALA A 414 6.64 -1.59 -15.27
CA ALA A 414 7.75 -2.43 -14.83
C ALA A 414 8.31 -3.25 -15.99
N VAL A 415 7.45 -4.06 -16.65
CA VAL A 415 7.85 -5.01 -17.70
C VAL A 415 8.33 -4.29 -18.97
N GLY A 416 7.66 -3.22 -19.40
CA GLY A 416 7.98 -2.54 -20.66
C GLY A 416 7.96 -3.49 -21.86
N ASP A 417 9.04 -3.48 -22.63
CA ASP A 417 9.31 -4.32 -23.80
C ASP A 417 10.15 -5.57 -23.48
N THR A 418 10.42 -5.82 -22.20
CA THR A 418 11.35 -6.88 -21.74
C THR A 418 10.66 -8.16 -21.27
N GLY A 419 9.36 -8.27 -21.52
CA GLY A 419 8.52 -9.42 -21.20
C GLY A 419 7.16 -9.28 -21.87
N LEU A 420 6.21 -10.15 -21.53
CA LEU A 420 4.86 -10.11 -22.11
C LEU A 420 3.80 -9.70 -21.09
N VAL A 421 2.93 -8.78 -21.50
CA VAL A 421 1.81 -8.28 -20.70
C VAL A 421 0.49 -8.65 -21.37
N VAL A 422 -0.39 -9.33 -20.64
CA VAL A 422 -1.69 -9.83 -21.13
C VAL A 422 -2.85 -9.24 -20.32
N PRO A 423 -4.09 -9.21 -20.83
CA PRO A 423 -5.22 -8.76 -20.02
C PRO A 423 -5.47 -9.68 -18.81
N PRO A 424 -5.92 -9.13 -17.65
CA PRO A 424 -6.32 -9.95 -16.50
C PRO A 424 -7.56 -10.79 -16.81
N ARG A 425 -7.69 -11.95 -16.17
CA ARG A 425 -8.83 -12.89 -16.32
C ARG A 425 -9.02 -13.49 -17.71
N GLU A 426 -7.96 -13.51 -18.52
CA GLU A 426 -7.95 -14.08 -19.88
C GLU A 426 -6.96 -15.26 -19.96
N PRO A 427 -7.32 -16.44 -19.40
CA PRO A 427 -6.39 -17.57 -19.25
C PRO A 427 -5.84 -18.08 -20.59
N GLU A 428 -6.64 -18.11 -21.66
CA GLU A 428 -6.17 -18.55 -22.97
C GLU A 428 -5.13 -17.58 -23.58
N THR A 429 -5.33 -16.28 -23.40
CA THR A 429 -4.37 -15.27 -23.87
C THR A 429 -3.05 -15.39 -23.11
N MET A 430 -3.11 -15.60 -21.79
CA MET A 430 -1.93 -15.89 -20.98
C MET A 430 -1.23 -17.17 -21.45
N ALA A 431 -1.97 -18.24 -21.72
CA ALA A 431 -1.44 -19.51 -22.21
C ALA A 431 -0.72 -19.34 -23.56
N ARG A 432 -1.36 -18.70 -24.56
CA ARG A 432 -0.77 -18.44 -25.88
C ARG A 432 0.52 -17.64 -25.80
N ALA A 433 0.53 -16.57 -25.00
CA ALA A 433 1.72 -15.74 -24.80
C ALA A 433 2.87 -16.55 -24.18
N THR A 434 2.55 -17.39 -23.19
CA THR A 434 3.55 -18.21 -22.50
C THR A 434 4.10 -19.32 -23.39
N LEU A 435 3.24 -20.01 -24.15
CA LEU A 435 3.66 -21.02 -25.14
C LEU A 435 4.59 -20.44 -26.20
N ALA A 436 4.33 -19.21 -26.65
CA ALA A 436 5.21 -18.54 -27.60
C ALA A 436 6.64 -18.35 -27.05
N LEU A 437 6.79 -18.08 -25.74
CA LEU A 437 8.10 -17.99 -25.10
C LEU A 437 8.72 -19.36 -24.82
N LEU A 438 7.93 -20.37 -24.46
CA LEU A 438 8.43 -21.73 -24.21
C LEU A 438 8.90 -22.44 -25.48
N ARG A 439 8.44 -21.99 -26.67
CA ARG A 439 8.83 -22.54 -27.98
C ARG A 439 10.01 -21.82 -28.63
N ASP A 440 10.44 -20.70 -28.07
CA ASP A 440 11.47 -19.82 -28.63
C ASP A 440 12.50 -19.47 -27.55
N ASP A 441 13.49 -20.35 -27.39
CA ASP A 441 14.52 -20.26 -26.36
C ASP A 441 15.39 -19.01 -26.51
N GLU A 442 15.74 -18.64 -27.75
CA GLU A 442 16.57 -17.47 -28.04
C GLU A 442 15.84 -16.19 -27.63
N ARG A 443 14.57 -16.04 -28.03
CA ARG A 443 13.77 -14.89 -27.64
C ARG A 443 13.53 -14.84 -26.14
N ARG A 444 13.27 -15.98 -25.51
CA ARG A 444 13.09 -16.07 -24.05
C ARG A 444 14.34 -15.60 -23.29
N ALA A 445 15.52 -16.08 -23.69
CA ALA A 445 16.79 -15.70 -23.09
C ALA A 445 17.10 -14.21 -23.31
N GLU A 446 16.84 -13.69 -24.51
CA GLU A 446 17.06 -12.27 -24.82
C GLU A 446 16.15 -11.36 -23.99
N LEU A 447 14.86 -11.69 -23.87
CA LEU A 447 13.94 -10.93 -23.01
C LEU A 447 14.38 -10.96 -21.54
N GLY A 448 14.82 -12.11 -21.02
CA GLY A 448 15.37 -12.22 -19.68
C GLY A 448 16.59 -11.32 -19.45
N ARG A 449 17.52 -11.29 -20.42
CA ARG A 449 18.71 -10.41 -20.37
C ARG A 449 18.33 -8.92 -20.39
N LEU A 450 17.41 -8.54 -21.27
CA LEU A 450 16.90 -7.16 -21.36
C LEU A 450 16.15 -6.74 -20.09
N ALA A 451 15.37 -7.66 -19.50
CA ALA A 451 14.64 -7.43 -18.26
C ALA A 451 15.59 -7.12 -17.09
N ARG A 452 16.66 -7.91 -16.96
CA ARG A 452 17.69 -7.66 -15.94
C ARG A 452 18.38 -6.31 -16.14
N LYS A 453 18.79 -6.01 -17.37
CA LYS A 453 19.39 -4.71 -17.70
C LYS A 453 18.48 -3.55 -17.29
N ARG A 454 17.18 -3.66 -17.58
CA ARG A 454 16.17 -2.66 -17.23
C ARG A 454 16.07 -2.45 -15.71
N VAL A 455 16.10 -3.51 -14.91
CA VAL A 455 16.10 -3.41 -13.44
C VAL A 455 17.31 -2.64 -12.93
N VAL A 456 18.51 -2.98 -13.41
CA VAL A 456 19.74 -2.30 -12.99
C VAL A 456 19.77 -0.82 -13.40
N GLU A 457 19.12 -0.48 -14.51
CA GLU A 457 19.05 0.89 -15.00
C GLU A 457 18.00 1.75 -14.27
N LYS A 458 16.89 1.16 -13.80
CA LYS A 458 15.69 1.91 -13.38
C LYS A 458 15.10 1.55 -12.02
N PHE A 459 15.26 0.31 -11.56
CA PHE A 459 14.50 -0.26 -10.44
C PHE A 459 15.43 -0.85 -9.38
N THR A 460 16.60 -0.25 -9.18
CA THR A 460 17.49 -0.66 -8.10
C THR A 460 17.03 -0.09 -6.76
N LEU A 461 17.28 -0.84 -5.69
CA LEU A 461 17.03 -0.38 -4.33
C LEU A 461 17.78 0.92 -4.03
N HIS A 462 19.04 1.04 -4.44
CA HIS A 462 19.85 2.24 -4.27
C HIS A 462 19.17 3.48 -4.88
N GLN A 463 18.68 3.40 -6.12
CA GLN A 463 17.97 4.52 -6.76
C GLN A 463 16.68 4.91 -6.02
N SER A 464 15.93 3.91 -5.52
CA SER A 464 14.70 4.18 -4.76
C SER A 464 15.01 4.91 -3.46
N VAL A 465 15.99 4.41 -2.70
CA VAL A 465 16.46 5.01 -1.44
C VAL A 465 17.00 6.43 -1.67
N ASP A 466 17.83 6.64 -2.69
CA ASP A 466 18.38 7.95 -3.05
C ASP A 466 17.29 8.95 -3.42
N GLY A 467 16.27 8.50 -4.16
CA GLY A 467 15.10 9.32 -4.50
C GLY A 467 14.39 9.84 -3.27
N PHE A 468 14.16 8.99 -2.27
CA PHE A 468 13.55 9.42 -1.01
C PHE A 468 14.49 10.26 -0.14
N ARG A 469 15.79 9.95 -0.11
CA ARG A 469 16.80 10.76 0.60
C ARG A 469 16.77 12.20 0.09
N HIS A 470 16.71 12.38 -1.22
CA HIS A 470 16.58 13.69 -1.87
C HIS A 470 15.30 14.40 -1.44
N ILE A 471 14.16 13.69 -1.47
CA ILE A 471 12.85 14.22 -1.10
C ILE A 471 12.81 14.66 0.38
N TYR A 472 13.39 13.88 1.30
CA TYR A 472 13.44 14.27 2.70
C TYR A 472 14.26 15.53 2.93
N ARG A 473 15.39 15.68 2.24
CA ARG A 473 16.20 16.90 2.29
C ARG A 473 15.45 18.09 1.70
N GLU A 474 14.80 17.92 0.56
CA GLU A 474 13.98 18.95 -0.09
C GLU A 474 12.87 19.45 0.83
N LEU A 475 12.06 18.54 1.39
CA LEU A 475 10.96 18.88 2.29
C LEU A 475 11.42 19.47 3.63
N ALA A 476 12.63 19.12 4.08
CA ALA A 476 13.24 19.73 5.24
C ALA A 476 13.90 21.09 4.96
N GLY A 477 13.91 21.57 3.71
CA GLY A 477 14.56 22.83 3.33
C GLY A 477 16.09 22.77 3.33
N GLN A 478 16.66 21.57 3.11
CA GLN A 478 18.10 21.35 3.07
C GLN A 478 18.66 21.35 1.63
N PRO A 479 19.98 21.57 1.48
CA PRO A 479 20.64 21.42 0.20
C PRO A 479 20.46 19.99 -0.33
N VAL A 480 19.98 19.96 -1.56
CA VAL A 480 19.78 18.76 -2.35
C VAL A 480 21.10 18.40 -3.02
N LEU A 481 21.58 17.17 -2.81
CA LEU A 481 22.81 16.69 -3.43
C LEU A 481 22.57 16.32 -4.90
N PRO A 482 23.56 16.48 -5.80
CA PRO A 482 23.46 16.03 -7.18
C PRO A 482 23.24 14.52 -7.23
N VAL A 483 22.35 14.06 -8.12
CA VAL A 483 22.19 12.63 -8.39
C VAL A 483 23.39 12.16 -9.21
N HIS A 484 24.16 11.20 -8.70
CA HIS A 484 25.25 10.60 -9.47
C HIS A 484 24.67 9.69 -10.55
N ALA A 485 24.68 10.16 -11.79
CA ALA A 485 24.43 9.30 -12.95
C ALA A 485 25.68 8.46 -13.18
N GLY A 486 25.72 7.23 -12.66
CA GLY A 486 26.74 6.26 -13.08
C GLY A 486 26.64 6.01 -14.59
N ASP A 487 27.76 6.13 -15.31
CA ASP A 487 27.85 6.15 -16.78
C ASP A 487 27.63 4.78 -17.46
N SER A 488 27.61 3.67 -16.70
CA SER A 488 27.24 2.34 -17.23
C SER A 488 26.51 1.46 -16.20
N TRP A 489 25.60 0.58 -16.66
CA TRP A 489 24.81 -0.30 -15.77
C TRP A 489 25.67 -1.34 -15.03
N THR A 490 26.78 -1.79 -15.62
CA THR A 490 27.73 -2.72 -14.97
C THR A 490 28.49 -2.05 -13.82
N GLN A 491 28.82 -0.76 -13.93
CA GLN A 491 29.42 0.00 -12.82
C GLN A 491 28.45 0.16 -11.64
N ARG A 492 27.14 0.23 -11.89
CA ARG A 492 26.11 0.29 -10.82
C ARG A 492 26.02 -0.99 -10.00
N LEU A 493 26.34 -2.15 -10.59
CA LEU A 493 26.41 -3.42 -9.85
C LEU A 493 27.63 -3.50 -8.92
N ALA A 494 28.68 -2.74 -9.21
CA ALA A 494 29.90 -2.71 -8.40
C ALA A 494 29.89 -1.60 -7.33
N ASP A 495 28.75 -0.93 -7.13
CA ASP A 495 28.59 0.19 -6.20
C ASP A 495 28.91 -0.24 -4.75
N PRO A 496 29.86 0.44 -4.07
CA PRO A 496 30.19 0.17 -2.67
C PRO A 496 28.98 0.25 -1.72
N TRP A 497 27.94 1.01 -2.07
CA TRP A 497 26.72 1.14 -1.28
C TRP A 497 26.13 -0.22 -0.87
N TYR A 498 26.13 -1.19 -1.79
CA TYR A 498 25.64 -2.55 -1.50
C TYR A 498 26.53 -3.32 -0.50
N ARG A 499 27.83 -3.04 -0.47
CA ARG A 499 28.77 -3.67 0.49
C ARG A 499 28.68 -3.01 1.86
N GLU A 500 28.51 -1.69 1.90
CA GLU A 500 28.35 -0.93 3.14
C GLU A 500 27.04 -1.28 3.84
N LEU A 501 25.96 -1.46 3.07
CA LEU A 501 24.69 -1.97 3.58
C LEU A 501 24.81 -3.40 4.13
N ALA A 502 25.59 -4.29 3.49
CA ALA A 502 25.82 -5.65 4.02
C ALA A 502 26.74 -5.70 5.26
N ALA A 503 27.60 -4.70 5.47
CA ALA A 503 28.60 -4.66 6.53
C ALA A 503 28.04 -4.25 7.91
N ASP A 504 26.85 -3.62 7.96
CA ASP A 504 26.19 -3.25 9.22
C ASP A 504 25.39 -4.41 9.87
N GLY A 505 25.39 -5.59 9.23
CA GLY A 505 24.68 -6.78 9.69
C GLY A 505 23.22 -6.86 9.24
N SER A 506 22.75 -5.94 8.39
CA SER A 506 21.42 -6.01 7.76
C SER A 506 21.40 -7.02 6.60
N LEU A 507 21.45 -8.31 6.92
CA LEU A 507 21.08 -9.36 5.96
C LEU A 507 19.54 -9.35 5.82
N TRP A 508 19.07 -9.08 4.60
CA TRP A 508 17.65 -9.06 4.19
C TRP A 508 16.92 -10.37 4.43
#